data_AF-A0A2X2D203-F1
#
_entry.id   AF-A0A2X2D203-F1
#
_cell.length_a   1.000
_cell.length_b   1.000
_cell.length_c   1.000
_cell.angle_alpha   90.00
_cell.angle_beta   90.00
_cell.angle_gamma   90.00
#
_symmetry.space_group_name_H-M   'P 1'
#
loop_
_entity.id
_entity.type
_entity.pdbx_description
1 polymer ?
#
loop_
_entity_poly.entity_id
_entity_poly.type
_entity_poly.pdbx_seq_one_letter_code
_entity_poly.pdbx_strand_id
1 'polypeptide(L)'
;MYRKAVAAIGMAVLLNGCASGLNSFQKSELDRYEARGLVVQEKSPGLAAGLGLLPGGGSFYTREYGFGVVNLLLWPLSIIWDPVGGYDAAKVINYQATKAKLDAERDKDLDTLDSQLQLGQIDMTQYALEKRKIESKYK
;
A
#
# COMPACT_ATOMS: atom_id res chain seq x y z
N MET A 1 -27.35 -22.04 24.86
CA MET A 1 -26.31 -20.97 24.91
C MET A 1 -25.38 -20.96 23.70
N TYR A 2 -24.90 -22.12 23.22
CA TYR A 2 -23.96 -22.21 22.08
C TYR A 2 -24.41 -21.55 20.77
N ARG A 3 -25.70 -21.60 20.41
CA ARG A 3 -26.20 -21.00 19.14
C ARG A 3 -26.04 -19.47 19.09
N LYS A 4 -26.14 -18.78 20.23
CA LYS A 4 -25.93 -17.32 20.31
C LYS A 4 -24.46 -16.95 20.26
N ALA A 5 -23.58 -17.78 20.82
CA ALA A 5 -22.13 -17.60 20.75
C ALA A 5 -21.61 -17.81 19.32
N VAL A 6 -22.08 -18.83 18.60
CA VAL A 6 -21.72 -19.07 17.20
C VAL A 6 -22.17 -17.93 16.28
N ALA A 7 -23.37 -17.40 16.49
CA ALA A 7 -23.86 -16.25 15.73
C ALA A 7 -23.05 -14.96 16.01
N ALA A 8 -22.66 -14.73 17.27
CA ALA A 8 -21.84 -13.57 17.64
C ALA A 8 -20.41 -13.65 17.07
N ILE A 9 -19.81 -14.84 17.06
CA ILE A 9 -18.49 -15.10 16.45
C ILE A 9 -18.57 -14.93 14.92
N GLY A 10 -19.61 -15.45 14.27
CA GLY A 10 -19.83 -15.26 12.83
C GLY A 10 -19.99 -13.79 12.43
N MET A 11 -20.69 -13.00 13.25
CA MET A 11 -20.86 -11.56 13.01
C MET A 11 -19.55 -10.78 13.19
N ALA A 12 -18.71 -11.16 14.15
CA ALA A 12 -17.42 -10.52 14.39
C ALA A 12 -16.41 -10.77 13.23
N VAL A 13 -16.48 -11.92 12.56
CA VAL A 13 -15.65 -12.21 11.38
C VAL A 13 -16.04 -11.35 10.18
N LEU A 14 -17.33 -11.01 10.04
CA LEU A 14 -17.82 -10.15 8.94
C LEU A 14 -17.53 -8.66 9.15
N LEU A 15 -17.25 -8.23 10.39
CA LEU A 15 -16.91 -6.84 10.73
C LEU A 15 -15.40 -6.55 10.63
N ASN A 16 -14.56 -7.58 10.67
CA ASN A 16 -13.15 -7.45 10.29
C ASN A 16 -13.11 -7.45 8.77
N GLY A 17 -13.25 -6.26 8.17
CA GLY A 17 -13.31 -6.06 6.74
C GLY A 17 -12.27 -6.91 6.03
N CYS A 18 -12.71 -7.71 5.04
CA CYS A 18 -11.83 -8.40 4.11
C CYS A 18 -10.65 -7.49 3.80
N ALA A 19 -9.43 -7.97 4.05
CA ALA A 19 -8.20 -7.32 3.61
C ALA A 19 -8.31 -7.10 2.10
N SER A 20 -8.82 -5.93 1.71
CA SER A 20 -9.00 -5.60 0.32
C SER A 20 -7.62 -5.22 -0.18
N GLY A 21 -7.02 -6.10 -0.98
CA GLY A 21 -5.84 -5.75 -1.74
C GLY A 21 -6.08 -4.50 -2.60
N LEU A 22 -5.04 -4.07 -3.32
CA LEU A 22 -5.13 -2.92 -4.23
C LEU A 22 -6.33 -3.07 -5.17
N ASN A 23 -7.13 -2.00 -5.27
CA ASN A 23 -8.17 -1.91 -6.29
C ASN A 23 -7.52 -1.88 -7.69
N SER A 24 -8.27 -2.24 -8.74
CA SER A 24 -7.77 -2.33 -10.13
C SER A 24 -7.04 -1.07 -10.60
N PHE A 25 -7.54 0.11 -10.21
CA PHE A 25 -6.91 1.40 -10.47
C PHE A 25 -5.56 1.54 -9.76
N GLN A 26 -5.50 1.23 -8.46
CA GLN A 26 -4.26 1.34 -7.67
C GLN A 26 -3.20 0.35 -8.12
N LYS A 27 -3.62 -0.84 -8.58
CA LYS A 27 -2.74 -1.83 -9.18
C LYS A 27 -2.12 -1.32 -10.48
N SER A 28 -2.94 -0.80 -11.40
CA SER A 28 -2.45 -0.19 -12.64
C SER A 28 -1.54 1.02 -12.40
N GLU A 29 -1.77 1.78 -11.33
CA GLU A 29 -0.92 2.89 -10.92
C GLU A 29 0.42 2.39 -10.35
N LEU A 30 0.40 1.35 -9.50
CA LEU A 30 1.61 0.69 -9.02
C LEU A 30 2.44 0.11 -10.17
N ASP A 31 1.82 -0.59 -11.12
CA ASP A 31 2.48 -1.15 -12.30
C ASP A 31 3.14 -0.05 -13.14
N ARG A 32 2.51 1.13 -13.24
CA ARG A 32 3.09 2.30 -13.91
C ARG A 32 4.27 2.90 -13.15
N TYR A 33 4.24 2.90 -11.81
CA TYR A 33 5.40 3.29 -11.02
C TYR A 33 6.54 2.27 -11.16
N GLU A 34 6.21 0.97 -11.24
CA GLU A 34 7.19 -0.11 -11.38
C GLU A 34 7.89 -0.05 -12.73
N ALA A 35 7.13 0.16 -13.81
CA ALA A 35 7.66 0.36 -15.16
C ALA A 35 8.57 1.60 -15.27
N ARG A 36 8.38 2.61 -14.41
CA ARG A 36 9.22 3.81 -14.34
C ARG A 36 10.39 3.68 -13.35
N GLY A 37 10.51 2.56 -12.64
CA GLY A 37 11.53 2.35 -11.61
C GLY A 37 11.36 3.25 -10.37
N LEU A 38 10.16 3.80 -10.15
CA LEU A 38 9.85 4.73 -9.06
C LEU A 38 9.32 4.02 -7.79
N VAL A 39 9.11 2.70 -7.85
CA VAL A 39 8.55 1.92 -6.74
C VAL A 39 9.54 1.79 -5.60
N VAL A 40 9.04 2.10 -4.39
CA VAL A 40 9.71 1.81 -3.13
C VAL A 40 9.22 0.46 -2.63
N GLN A 41 10.13 -0.52 -2.56
CA GLN A 41 9.83 -1.82 -1.98
C GLN A 41 10.18 -1.80 -0.48
N GLU A 42 9.20 -1.49 0.37
CA GLU A 42 9.38 -1.62 1.83
C GLU A 42 9.23 -3.07 2.31
N LYS A 43 8.40 -3.86 1.62
CA LYS A 43 8.08 -5.24 1.96
C LYS A 43 8.16 -6.12 0.72
N SER A 44 8.85 -7.25 0.83
CA SER A 44 8.90 -8.22 -0.27
C SER A 44 7.58 -9.01 -0.33
N PRO A 45 6.80 -8.92 -1.43
CA PRO A 45 5.56 -9.66 -1.56
C PRO A 45 5.78 -11.17 -1.54
N GLY A 46 6.90 -11.65 -2.12
CA GLY A 46 7.27 -13.07 -2.11
C GLY A 46 7.62 -13.57 -0.72
N LEU A 47 8.29 -12.74 0.09
CA LEU A 47 8.60 -13.09 1.48
C LEU A 47 7.33 -13.08 2.34
N ALA A 48 6.43 -12.13 2.13
CA ALA A 48 5.13 -12.10 2.80
C ALA A 48 4.27 -13.34 2.48
N ALA A 49 4.24 -13.77 1.22
CA ALA A 49 3.54 -14.99 0.81
C ALA A 49 4.17 -16.25 1.42
N GLY A 50 5.51 -16.33 1.44
CA GLY A 50 6.23 -17.46 2.04
C GLY A 50 6.04 -17.54 3.56
N LEU A 51 6.08 -16.41 4.26
CA LEU A 51 5.79 -16.36 5.70
C LEU A 51 4.30 -16.64 6.00
N GLY A 52 3.39 -16.45 5.04
CA GLY A 52 1.98 -16.83 5.15
C GLY A 52 1.73 -18.34 5.17
N LEU A 53 2.74 -19.17 4.85
CA LEU A 53 2.67 -20.63 5.07
C LEU A 53 2.84 -21.00 6.54
N LEU A 54 3.50 -20.14 7.32
CA LEU A 54 3.60 -20.26 8.76
C LEU A 54 2.36 -19.64 9.40
N PRO A 55 1.89 -20.18 10.54
CA PRO A 55 0.69 -19.69 11.20
C PRO A 55 0.78 -18.19 11.51
N GLY A 56 0.09 -17.38 10.69
CA GLY A 56 0.04 -15.92 10.81
C GLY A 56 1.30 -15.16 10.37
N GLY A 57 2.33 -15.84 9.86
CA GLY A 57 3.63 -15.19 9.59
C GLY A 57 3.57 -14.11 8.51
N GLY A 58 2.76 -14.32 7.47
CA GLY A 58 2.53 -13.33 6.41
C GLY A 58 1.82 -12.09 6.97
N SER A 59 0.74 -12.32 7.71
CA SER A 59 -0.05 -11.28 8.39
C SER A 59 0.77 -10.46 9.40
N PHE A 60 1.63 -11.09 10.21
CA PHE A 60 2.54 -10.36 11.10
C PHE A 60 3.57 -9.51 10.35
N TYR A 61 4.11 -10.04 9.24
CA TYR A 61 5.11 -9.34 8.44
C TYR A 61 4.55 -8.09 7.73
N THR A 62 3.29 -8.17 7.30
CA THR A 62 2.55 -7.06 6.66
C THR A 62 1.79 -6.18 7.66
N ARG A 63 2.09 -6.29 8.97
CA ARG A 63 1.48 -5.49 10.05
C ARG A 63 -0.04 -5.67 10.20
N GLU A 64 -0.58 -6.75 9.64
CA GLU A 64 -1.98 -7.16 9.76
C GLU A 64 -2.17 -8.06 11.00
N TYR A 65 -1.86 -7.51 12.19
CA TYR A 65 -1.79 -8.27 13.44
C TYR A 65 -3.12 -8.99 13.79
N GLY A 66 -4.27 -8.40 13.44
CA GLY A 66 -5.59 -9.01 13.64
C GLY A 66 -5.75 -10.29 12.83
N PHE A 67 -5.38 -10.27 11.55
CA PHE A 67 -5.36 -11.46 10.70
C PHE A 67 -4.31 -12.48 11.15
N GLY A 68 -3.18 -12.02 11.69
CA GLY A 68 -2.14 -12.90 12.25
C GLY A 68 -2.66 -13.76 13.40
N VAL A 69 -3.45 -13.18 14.32
CA VAL A 69 -4.06 -13.93 15.43
C VAL A 69 -5.12 -14.91 14.93
N VAL A 70 -5.94 -14.51 13.96
CA VAL A 70 -6.96 -15.39 13.36
C VAL A 70 -6.32 -16.56 12.60
N ASN A 71 -5.25 -16.31 11.85
CA ASN A 71 -4.53 -17.34 11.09
C ASN A 71 -3.75 -18.30 11.98
N LEU A 72 -3.27 -17.85 13.14
CA LEU A 72 -2.69 -18.71 14.18
C LEU A 72 -3.74 -19.65 14.79
N LEU A 73 -4.96 -19.15 15.03
CA LEU A 73 -6.07 -19.94 15.60
C LEU A 73 -6.72 -20.90 14.59
N LEU A 74 -6.73 -20.55 13.30
CA LEU A 74 -7.33 -21.34 12.22
C LEU A 74 -6.31 -22.18 11.45
N TRP A 75 -5.07 -22.28 11.93
CA TRP A 75 -4.08 -23.16 11.32
C TRP A 75 -4.48 -24.63 11.52
N PRO A 76 -4.38 -25.50 10.50
CA PRO A 76 -3.74 -25.31 9.19
C PRO A 76 -4.65 -24.84 8.04
N LEU A 77 -5.95 -24.62 8.27
CA LEU A 77 -6.88 -24.16 7.22
C LEU A 77 -6.45 -22.81 6.63
N SER A 78 -5.79 -21.96 7.43
CA SER A 78 -5.30 -20.63 7.02
C SER A 78 -4.28 -20.60 5.89
N ILE A 79 -3.63 -21.73 5.57
CA ILE A 79 -2.69 -21.85 4.44
C ILE A 79 -3.38 -21.56 3.09
N ILE A 80 -4.69 -21.73 3.01
CA ILE A 80 -5.46 -21.51 1.76
C ILE A 80 -5.56 -20.02 1.40
N TRP A 81 -5.54 -19.11 2.39
CA TRP A 81 -5.80 -17.68 2.15
C TRP A 81 -4.73 -16.72 2.70
N ASP A 82 -3.96 -17.08 3.73
CA ASP A 82 -2.92 -16.21 4.31
C ASP A 82 -1.77 -15.87 3.33
N PRO A 83 -1.28 -16.79 2.47
CA PRO A 83 -0.26 -16.44 1.48
C PRO A 83 -0.71 -15.38 0.48
N VAL A 84 -1.98 -15.46 0.03
CA VAL A 84 -2.56 -14.48 -0.90
C VAL A 84 -2.81 -13.15 -0.19
N GLY A 85 -3.33 -13.19 1.04
CA GLY A 85 -3.54 -12.01 1.88
C GLY A 85 -2.23 -11.26 2.18
N GLY A 86 -1.17 -11.99 2.55
CA GLY A 86 0.16 -11.42 2.78
C GLY A 86 0.78 -10.82 1.52
N TYR A 87 0.63 -11.47 0.36
CA TYR A 87 1.09 -10.92 -0.92
C TYR A 87 0.41 -9.61 -1.28
N ASP A 88 -0.91 -9.54 -1.10
CA ASP A 88 -1.69 -8.34 -1.41
C ASP A 88 -1.44 -7.22 -0.40
N ALA A 89 -1.34 -7.52 0.89
CA ALA A 89 -1.01 -6.54 1.92
C ALA A 89 0.39 -5.94 1.72
N ALA A 90 1.38 -6.75 1.34
CA ALA A 90 2.71 -6.25 1.01
C ALA A 90 2.70 -5.27 -0.19
N LYS A 91 1.91 -5.55 -1.23
CA LYS A 91 1.75 -4.62 -2.36
C LYS A 91 1.02 -3.33 -1.97
N VAL A 92 0.02 -3.40 -1.10
CA VAL A 92 -0.65 -2.20 -0.58
C VAL A 92 0.34 -1.31 0.17
N ILE A 93 1.19 -1.89 1.03
CA ILE A 93 2.23 -1.15 1.76
C ILE A 93 3.21 -0.49 0.78
N ASN A 94 3.71 -1.23 -0.21
CA ASN A 94 4.64 -0.68 -1.20
C ASN A 94 4.00 0.45 -2.03
N TYR A 95 2.72 0.32 -2.40
CA TYR A 95 1.98 1.38 -3.10
C TYR A 95 1.85 2.64 -2.26
N GLN A 96 1.45 2.51 -0.99
CA GLN A 96 1.32 3.66 -0.07
C GLN A 96 2.67 4.35 0.17
N ALA A 97 3.74 3.58 0.40
CA ALA A 97 5.09 4.10 0.58
C ALA A 97 5.60 4.81 -0.68
N THR A 98 5.40 4.20 -1.85
CA THR A 98 5.77 4.78 -3.15
C THR A 98 5.06 6.11 -3.37
N LYS A 99 3.74 6.15 -3.14
CA LYS A 99 2.93 7.35 -3.31
C LYS A 99 3.35 8.46 -2.35
N ALA A 100 3.53 8.15 -1.07
CA ALA A 100 3.98 9.12 -0.07
C ALA A 100 5.35 9.73 -0.42
N LYS A 101 6.28 8.92 -0.93
CA LYS A 101 7.59 9.39 -1.38
C LYS A 101 7.48 10.31 -2.61
N LEU A 102 6.71 9.90 -3.62
CA LEU A 102 6.48 10.69 -4.84
C LEU A 102 5.80 12.03 -4.54
N ASP A 103 4.81 12.03 -3.66
CA ASP A 103 4.13 13.26 -3.21
C ASP A 103 5.11 14.19 -2.48
N ALA A 104 5.96 13.66 -1.59
CA ALA A 104 6.98 14.45 -0.92
C ALA A 104 8.04 15.03 -1.87
N GLU A 105 8.48 14.26 -2.88
CA GLU A 105 9.41 14.74 -3.90
C GLU A 105 8.76 15.81 -4.80
N ARG A 106 7.49 15.62 -5.19
CA ARG A 106 6.73 16.61 -5.95
C ARG A 106 6.61 17.92 -5.18
N ASP A 107 6.22 17.87 -3.91
CA ASP A 107 6.00 19.07 -3.10
C ASP A 107 7.32 19.84 -2.89
N LYS A 108 8.44 19.13 -2.76
CA LYS A 108 9.78 19.74 -2.72
C LYS A 108 10.17 20.42 -4.03
N ASP A 109 9.88 19.78 -5.17
CA ASP A 109 10.14 20.37 -6.49
C ASP A 109 9.27 21.63 -6.71
N LEU A 110 8.02 21.62 -6.23
CA LEU A 110 7.13 22.78 -6.28
C LEU A 110 7.60 23.92 -5.37
N ASP A 111 8.02 23.63 -4.14
CA ASP A 111 8.55 24.63 -3.20
C ASP A 111 9.83 25.30 -3.74
N THR A 112 10.67 24.50 -4.41
CA THR A 112 11.85 25.01 -5.11
C THR A 112 11.45 25.95 -6.25
N LEU A 113 10.43 25.59 -7.03
CA LEU A 113 9.91 26.42 -8.12
C LEU A 113 9.27 27.72 -7.60
N ASP A 114 8.50 27.65 -6.52
CA ASP A 114 7.89 28.81 -5.86
C ASP A 114 8.99 29.76 -5.33
N SER A 115 10.04 29.21 -4.73
CA SER A 115 11.20 29.98 -4.27
C SER A 115 11.91 30.70 -5.42
N GLN A 116 12.08 30.04 -6.57
CA GLN A 116 12.68 30.65 -7.76
C GLN A 116 11.84 31.82 -8.31
N LEU A 117 10.51 31.70 -8.27
CA LEU A 117 9.60 32.77 -8.65
C LEU A 117 9.69 33.96 -7.68
N GLN A 118 9.70 33.69 -6.36
CA GLN A 118 9.83 34.73 -5.34
C GLN A 118 11.17 35.48 -5.41
N LEU A 119 12.24 34.78 -5.76
CA LEU A 119 13.58 35.36 -5.98
C LEU A 119 13.72 36.09 -7.33
N GLY A 120 12.67 36.09 -8.16
CA GLY A 120 12.68 36.71 -9.49
C GLY A 120 13.58 36.00 -10.49
N GLN A 121 13.95 34.74 -10.24
CA GLN A 121 14.81 33.94 -11.13
C GLN A 121 14.05 33.41 -12.36
N ILE A 122 12.72 33.29 -12.24
CA ILE A 122 11.80 32.85 -13.31
C ILE A 122 10.60 33.78 -13.39
N ASP A 123 10.02 33.89 -14.58
CA ASP A 123 8.77 34.62 -14.82
C ASP A 123 7.53 33.73 -14.66
N MET A 124 6.35 34.31 -14.47
CA MET A 124 5.07 33.61 -14.32
C MET A 124 4.77 32.65 -15.49
N THR A 125 5.20 33.01 -16.70
CA THR A 125 5.06 32.15 -17.88
C THR A 125 5.91 30.89 -17.77
N GLN A 126 7.15 31.03 -17.28
CA GLN A 126 8.07 29.90 -17.06
C GLN A 126 7.60 29.04 -15.89
N TYR A 127 7.13 29.67 -14.81
CA TYR A 127 6.52 28.99 -13.67
C TYR A 127 5.38 28.05 -14.11
N ALA A 128 4.45 28.54 -14.93
CA ALA A 128 3.32 27.75 -15.40
C ALA A 128 3.76 26.53 -16.25
N LEU A 129 4.83 26.66 -17.03
CA LEU A 129 5.37 25.58 -17.84
C LEU A 129 6.11 24.53 -16.99
N GLU A 130 6.98 24.97 -16.08
CA GLU A 130 7.74 24.07 -15.21
C GLU A 130 6.83 23.35 -14.21
N LYS A 131 5.82 24.03 -13.66
CA LYS A 131 4.80 23.41 -12.81
C LYS A 131 4.10 22.25 -13.53
N ARG A 132 3.71 22.45 -14.80
CA ARG A 132 3.09 21.38 -15.61
C ARG A 132 4.04 20.22 -15.86
N LYS A 133 5.34 20.48 -16.05
CA LYS A 133 6.35 19.42 -16.20
C LYS A 133 6.50 18.61 -14.92
N ILE A 134 6.59 19.28 -13.76
CA ILE A 134 6.64 18.64 -12.44
C ILE A 134 5.39 17.78 -12.24
N GLU A 135 4.20 18.34 -12.45
CA GLU A 135 2.95 17.59 -12.34
C GLU A 135 2.91 16.38 -13.29
N SER A 136 3.40 16.52 -14.53
CA SER A 136 3.47 15.41 -15.49
C SER A 136 4.46 14.31 -15.10
N LYS A 137 5.55 14.67 -14.42
CA LYS A 137 6.60 13.73 -13.99
C LYS A 137 6.10 12.78 -12.89
N TYR A 138 5.26 13.28 -11.99
CA TYR A 138 4.76 12.53 -10.82
C TYR A 138 3.36 11.92 -11.00
N LYS A 139 2.66 12.24 -12.10
CA LYS A 139 1.36 11.66 -12.49
C LYS A 139 1.52 10.31 -13.20
#